data_AF-A0A934BPM1-F1
#
_entry.id   AF-A0A934BPM1-F1
#
_cell.length_a   1.000
_cell.length_b   1.000
_cell.length_c   1.000
_cell.angle_alpha   90.00
_cell.angle_beta   90.00
_cell.angle_gamma   90.00
#
_symmetry.space_group_name_H-M   'P 1'
#
loop_
_entity.id
_entity.type
_entity.pdbx_description
1 polymer ?
#
loop_
_entity_poly.entity_id
_entity_poly.type
_entity_poly.pdbx_seq_one_letter_code
_entity_poly.pdbx_strand_id
1 'polypeptide(L)'
;MKVTDVLASQHTFLRSVFEVIERAMHETERHSDVAAYARLLEGLLRDHAEAEENLLFRPLDIMLTEKGGFSQFYSGHQELDHLLKKPQMEMSAAQARNLLHIAFRFMRSHFESEELMVIPLAEEMFQLESLETLGQAWMRRHTHPAALQSVAAIVADSRVAVAGR
;
A
#
# COMPACT_ATOMS: atom_id res chain seq x y z
N MET A 1 7.75 19.81 -1.59
CA MET A 1 7.59 18.34 -1.64
C MET A 1 6.49 18.04 -2.63
N LYS A 2 6.83 17.31 -3.70
CA LYS A 2 5.90 16.90 -4.75
C LYS A 2 5.06 15.73 -4.27
N VAL A 3 3.88 15.54 -4.88
CA VAL A 3 3.09 14.32 -4.65
C VAL A 3 3.83 13.05 -5.05
N THR A 4 4.71 13.12 -6.05
CA THR A 4 5.57 11.99 -6.44
C THR A 4 6.59 11.62 -5.35
N ASP A 5 7.13 12.60 -4.62
CA ASP A 5 8.00 12.35 -3.47
C ASP A 5 7.24 11.61 -2.34
N VAL A 6 5.96 11.95 -2.15
CA VAL A 6 5.08 11.30 -1.17
C VAL A 6 4.86 9.83 -1.54
N LEU A 7 4.48 9.55 -2.79
CA LEU A 7 4.22 8.18 -3.27
C LEU A 7 5.49 7.32 -3.21
N ALA A 8 6.64 7.83 -3.66
CA ALA A 8 7.92 7.13 -3.55
C ALA A 8 8.32 6.85 -2.08
N SER A 9 7.97 7.76 -1.17
CA SER A 9 8.18 7.56 0.28
C SER A 9 7.26 6.47 0.83
N GLN A 10 6.00 6.40 0.36
CA GLN A 10 5.09 5.31 0.71
C GLN A 10 5.61 3.95 0.22
N HIS A 11 6.14 3.86 -1.00
CA HIS A 11 6.75 2.61 -1.48
C HIS A 11 7.90 2.16 -0.59
N THR A 12 8.75 3.11 -0.18
CA THR A 12 9.89 2.83 0.71
C THR A 12 9.42 2.31 2.06
N PHE A 13 8.41 2.96 2.65
CA PHE A 13 7.79 2.51 3.89
C PHE A 13 7.16 1.11 3.75
N LEU A 14 6.36 0.88 2.72
CA LEU A 14 5.68 -0.39 2.47
C LEU A 14 6.68 -1.53 2.26
N ARG A 15 7.78 -1.29 1.51
CA ARG A 15 8.87 -2.27 1.38
C ARG A 15 9.47 -2.64 2.73
N SER A 16 9.71 -1.67 3.63
CA SER A 16 10.20 -1.97 4.98
C SER A 16 9.19 -2.80 5.79
N VAL A 17 7.89 -2.52 5.67
CA VAL A 17 6.84 -3.33 6.31
C VAL A 17 6.86 -4.76 5.77
N PHE A 18 7.00 -4.94 4.45
CA PHE A 18 7.05 -6.27 3.83
C PHE A 18 8.24 -7.07 4.35
N GLU A 19 9.41 -6.46 4.48
CA GLU A 19 10.59 -7.13 5.04
C GLU A 19 10.39 -7.59 6.48
N VAL A 20 9.73 -6.78 7.32
CA VAL A 20 9.41 -7.16 8.70
C VAL A 20 8.45 -8.35 8.73
N ILE A 21 7.38 -8.30 7.93
CA ILE A 21 6.38 -9.37 7.88
C ILE A 21 6.97 -10.64 7.27
N GLU A 22 7.76 -10.54 6.21
CA GLU A 22 8.38 -11.69 5.54
C GLU A 22 9.33 -12.44 6.48
N ARG A 23 10.08 -11.72 7.34
CA ARG A 23 10.86 -12.34 8.43
C ARG A 23 9.97 -13.03 9.45
N ALA A 24 8.91 -12.37 9.92
CA ALA A 24 8.00 -12.94 10.91
C ALA A 24 7.25 -14.19 10.39
N MET A 25 6.95 -14.22 9.09
CA MET A 25 6.27 -15.33 8.45
C MET A 25 7.05 -16.64 8.48
N HIS A 26 8.39 -16.59 8.44
CA HIS A 26 9.23 -17.79 8.41
C HIS A 26 8.97 -18.72 9.61
N GLU A 27 8.66 -18.13 10.76
CA GLU A 27 8.41 -18.83 12.03
C GLU A 27 6.92 -19.01 12.34
N THR A 28 6.03 -18.53 11.46
CA THR A 28 4.59 -18.51 11.71
C THR A 28 3.94 -19.84 11.32
N GLU A 29 3.53 -20.64 12.31
CA GLU A 29 2.89 -21.95 12.09
C GLU A 29 1.36 -21.89 11.97
N ARG A 30 0.72 -20.86 12.52
CA ARG A 30 -0.74 -20.74 12.54
C ARG A 30 -1.26 -19.96 11.35
N HIS A 31 -2.26 -20.52 10.68
CA HIS A 31 -2.94 -19.87 9.57
C HIS A 31 -3.51 -18.48 9.95
N SER A 32 -4.10 -18.37 11.15
CA SER A 32 -4.69 -17.12 11.65
C SER A 32 -3.72 -15.95 11.67
N ASP A 33 -2.44 -16.23 11.95
CA ASP A 33 -1.40 -15.21 12.08
C ASP A 33 -0.96 -14.74 10.69
N VAL A 34 -0.81 -15.67 9.74
CA VAL A 34 -0.55 -15.35 8.32
C VAL A 34 -1.70 -14.55 7.72
N ALA A 35 -2.94 -14.93 8.02
CA ALA A 35 -4.13 -14.21 7.58
C ALA A 35 -4.22 -12.80 8.18
N ALA A 36 -3.74 -12.60 9.41
CA ALA A 36 -3.67 -11.28 10.03
C ALA A 36 -2.66 -10.37 9.31
N TYR A 37 -1.50 -10.89 8.93
CA TYR A 37 -0.54 -10.15 8.11
C TYR A 37 -1.12 -9.77 6.75
N ALA A 38 -1.82 -10.70 6.09
CA ALA A 38 -2.48 -10.44 4.81
C ALA A 38 -3.53 -9.31 4.91
N ARG A 39 -4.36 -9.31 5.97
CA ARG A 39 -5.34 -8.23 6.22
C ARG A 39 -4.70 -6.87 6.48
N LEU A 40 -3.62 -6.84 7.26
CA LEU A 40 -2.88 -5.61 7.51
C LEU A 40 -2.35 -5.01 6.20
N LEU A 41 -1.75 -5.87 5.37
CA LEU A 41 -1.20 -5.48 4.07
C LEU A 41 -2.28 -5.03 3.08
N GLU A 42 -3.42 -5.74 3.04
CA GLU A 42 -4.58 -5.34 2.23
C GLU A 42 -5.03 -3.91 2.58
N GLY A 43 -5.15 -3.58 3.87
CA GLY A 43 -5.51 -2.23 4.30
C GLY A 43 -4.49 -1.17 3.88
N LEU A 44 -3.20 -1.41 4.15
CA LEU A 44 -2.12 -0.48 3.81
C LEU A 44 -2.02 -0.23 2.30
N LEU A 45 -2.19 -1.28 1.49
CA LEU A 45 -2.13 -1.15 0.03
C LEU A 45 -3.37 -0.51 -0.55
N ARG A 46 -4.55 -0.75 0.02
CA ARG A 46 -5.78 -0.08 -0.43
C ARG A 46 -5.65 1.44 -0.29
N ASP A 47 -5.15 1.89 0.86
CA ASP A 47 -4.96 3.33 1.12
C ASP A 47 -3.92 3.94 0.17
N HIS A 48 -2.86 3.19 -0.15
CA HIS A 48 -1.85 3.58 -1.11
C HIS A 48 -2.41 3.65 -2.54
N ALA A 49 -3.07 2.59 -3.01
CA ALA A 49 -3.71 2.52 -4.32
C ALA A 49 -4.74 3.65 -4.52
N GLU A 50 -5.54 3.95 -3.50
CA GLU A 50 -6.49 5.07 -3.55
C GLU A 50 -5.78 6.42 -3.68
N ALA A 51 -4.61 6.59 -3.04
CA ALA A 51 -3.81 7.80 -3.19
C ALA A 51 -3.29 7.94 -4.62
N GLU A 52 -2.75 6.87 -5.22
CA GLU A 52 -2.23 6.88 -6.58
C GLU A 52 -3.31 7.12 -7.64
N GLU A 53 -4.44 6.44 -7.52
CA GLU A 53 -5.56 6.63 -8.44
C GLU A 53 -6.06 8.07 -8.45
N ASN A 54 -6.23 8.66 -7.25
CA ASN A 54 -6.80 10.00 -7.12
C ASN A 54 -5.82 11.11 -7.44
N LEU A 55 -4.53 10.92 -7.12
CA LEU A 55 -3.52 11.98 -7.22
C LEU A 55 -2.70 11.90 -8.51
N LEU A 56 -2.61 10.72 -9.14
CA LEU A 56 -1.71 10.49 -10.25
C LEU A 56 -2.44 9.92 -11.48
N PHE A 57 -3.07 8.75 -11.36
CA PHE A 57 -3.59 8.05 -12.54
C PHE A 57 -4.76 8.76 -13.19
N ARG A 58 -5.79 9.19 -12.44
CA ARG A 58 -6.92 9.93 -13.02
C ARG A 58 -6.50 11.25 -13.66
N PRO A 59 -5.66 12.09 -13.03
CA PRO A 59 -5.10 13.28 -13.68
C PRO A 59 -4.33 12.95 -14.97
N LEU A 60 -3.53 11.88 -14.99
CA LEU A 60 -2.79 11.46 -16.18
C LEU A 60 -3.70 10.94 -17.29
N ASP A 61 -4.74 10.15 -16.97
CA ASP A 61 -5.70 9.65 -17.94
C ASP A 61 -6.43 10.79 -18.67
N ILE A 62 -6.77 11.88 -17.97
CA ILE A 62 -7.35 13.08 -18.57
C ILE A 62 -6.38 13.72 -19.58
N MET A 63 -5.09 13.78 -19.24
CA MET A 63 -4.07 14.35 -20.12
C MET A 63 -3.73 13.44 -21.30
N LEU A 64 -3.92 12.13 -21.15
CA LEU A 64 -3.51 11.10 -22.11
C LEU A 64 -4.70 10.39 -22.77
N THR A 65 -5.91 10.96 -22.70
CA THR A 65 -7.14 10.38 -23.25
C THR A 65 -7.03 10.04 -24.75
N GLU A 66 -6.15 10.74 -25.50
CA GLU A 66 -5.88 10.47 -26.92
C GLU A 66 -4.80 9.37 -27.16
N LYS A 67 -4.08 8.90 -26.14
CA LYS A 67 -2.94 7.97 -26.25
C LYS A 67 -3.19 6.55 -25.72
N GLY A 68 -4.42 6.20 -25.33
CA GLY A 68 -4.80 4.82 -25.01
C GLY A 68 -4.84 4.43 -23.53
N GLY A 69 -4.61 5.36 -22.60
CA GLY A 69 -4.86 5.20 -21.15
C GLY A 69 -3.94 4.21 -20.39
N PHE A 70 -4.00 4.22 -19.04
CA PHE A 70 -3.15 3.41 -18.14
C PHE A 70 -3.81 2.13 -17.60
N SER A 71 -4.66 1.44 -18.37
CA SER A 71 -5.47 0.31 -17.87
C SER A 71 -4.67 -0.79 -17.15
N GLN A 72 -3.39 -0.97 -17.50
CA GLN A 72 -2.51 -1.94 -16.86
C GLN A 72 -2.21 -1.64 -15.39
N PHE A 73 -2.08 -0.37 -14.98
CA PHE A 73 -1.76 -0.02 -13.58
C PHE A 73 -2.97 -0.22 -12.67
N TYR A 74 -4.17 0.16 -13.12
CA TYR A 74 -5.41 -0.16 -12.42
C TYR A 74 -5.62 -1.67 -12.23
N SER A 75 -5.24 -2.49 -13.22
CA SER A 75 -5.31 -3.96 -13.08
C SER A 75 -4.31 -4.52 -12.05
N GLY A 76 -3.20 -3.82 -11.80
CA GLY A 76 -2.20 -4.22 -10.81
C GLY A 76 -2.75 -4.18 -9.39
N HIS A 77 -3.48 -3.12 -9.04
CA HIS A 77 -4.14 -2.99 -7.74
C HIS A 77 -5.21 -4.07 -7.52
N GLN A 78 -5.97 -4.42 -8.55
CA GLN A 78 -6.97 -5.48 -8.47
C GLN A 78 -6.33 -6.86 -8.26
N GLU A 79 -5.22 -7.14 -8.94
CA GLU A 79 -4.47 -8.39 -8.73
C GLU A 79 -3.91 -8.48 -7.30
N LEU A 80 -3.41 -7.37 -6.75
CA LEU A 80 -2.95 -7.31 -5.36
C LEU A 80 -4.06 -7.60 -4.35
N ASP A 81 -5.24 -7.00 -4.53
CA ASP A 81 -6.40 -7.24 -3.68
C ASP A 81 -6.79 -8.74 -3.70
N HIS A 82 -6.78 -9.37 -4.88
CA HIS A 82 -7.01 -10.81 -4.99
C HIS A 82 -5.94 -11.65 -4.29
N LEU A 83 -4.66 -11.31 -4.47
CA LEU A 83 -3.54 -12.04 -3.86
C LEU A 83 -3.54 -11.94 -2.33
N LEU A 84 -4.05 -10.85 -1.75
CA LEU A 84 -4.10 -10.63 -0.31
C LEU A 84 -5.37 -11.14 0.36
N LYS A 85 -6.48 -11.28 -0.39
CA LYS A 85 -7.70 -11.92 0.11
C LYS A 85 -7.60 -13.43 0.21
N LYS A 86 -6.90 -14.08 -0.73
CA LYS A 86 -6.76 -15.55 -0.73
C LYS A 86 -6.16 -16.11 0.56
N PRO A 87 -5.01 -15.62 1.10
CA PRO A 87 -4.43 -16.09 2.36
C PRO A 87 -5.31 -15.94 3.60
N GLN A 88 -6.47 -15.29 3.49
CA GLN A 88 -7.41 -15.09 4.60
C GLN A 88 -8.50 -16.16 4.64
N MET A 89 -8.66 -16.94 3.57
CA MET A 89 -9.63 -18.03 3.46
C MET A 89 -9.13 -19.30 4.16
N GLU A 90 -10.00 -20.29 4.37
CA GLU A 90 -9.59 -21.53 5.03
C GLU A 90 -8.56 -22.32 4.20
N MET A 91 -7.31 -22.36 4.68
CA MET A 91 -6.22 -23.14 4.10
C MET A 91 -5.14 -23.46 5.14
N SER A 92 -4.13 -24.25 4.76
CA SER A 92 -2.97 -24.48 5.62
C SER A 92 -2.10 -23.22 5.75
N ALA A 93 -1.40 -23.08 6.88
CA ALA A 93 -0.46 -21.99 7.08
C ALA A 93 0.63 -21.96 6.00
N ALA A 94 1.10 -23.13 5.54
CA ALA A 94 2.09 -23.22 4.47
C ALA A 94 1.57 -22.65 3.13
N GLN A 95 0.32 -22.95 2.77
CA GLN A 95 -0.31 -22.39 1.56
C GLN A 95 -0.49 -20.87 1.68
N ALA A 96 -0.96 -20.39 2.83
CA ALA A 96 -1.13 -18.96 3.07
C ALA A 96 0.22 -18.21 3.00
N ARG A 97 1.29 -18.77 3.58
CA ARG A 97 2.63 -18.18 3.47
C ARG A 97 3.12 -18.10 2.04
N ASN A 98 2.93 -19.18 1.26
CA ASN A 98 3.34 -19.20 -0.14
C ASN A 98 2.60 -18.12 -0.96
N LEU A 99 1.30 -17.97 -0.77
CA LEU A 99 0.52 -16.91 -1.42
C LEU A 99 1.01 -15.51 -1.02
N LEU A 100 1.35 -15.30 0.25
CA LEU A 100 1.82 -14.02 0.72
C LEU A 100 3.24 -13.69 0.20
N HIS A 101 4.12 -14.69 0.01
CA HIS A 101 5.38 -14.49 -0.72
C HIS A 101 5.17 -14.12 -2.20
N ILE A 102 4.19 -14.72 -2.86
CA ILE A 102 3.83 -14.33 -4.24
C ILE A 102 3.36 -12.88 -4.26
N ALA A 103 2.51 -12.47 -3.30
CA ALA A 103 2.09 -11.08 -3.15
C ALA A 103 3.28 -10.14 -2.93
N PHE A 104 4.26 -10.47 -2.07
CA PHE A 104 5.46 -9.65 -1.88
C PHE A 104 6.26 -9.43 -3.16
N ARG A 105 6.42 -10.48 -3.96
CA ARG A 105 7.11 -10.38 -5.25
C ARG A 105 6.35 -9.47 -6.22
N PHE A 106 5.04 -9.62 -6.28
CA PHE A 106 4.20 -8.77 -7.12
C PHE A 106 4.29 -7.30 -6.69
N MET A 107 4.13 -6.99 -5.39
CA MET A 107 4.19 -5.62 -4.88
C MET A 107 5.53 -4.95 -5.18
N ARG A 108 6.65 -5.67 -5.02
CA ARG A 108 7.98 -5.13 -5.35
C ARG A 108 8.09 -4.77 -6.84
N SER A 109 7.63 -5.67 -7.71
CA SER A 109 7.63 -5.43 -9.17
C SER A 109 6.69 -4.29 -9.57
N HIS A 110 5.56 -4.14 -8.87
CA HIS A 110 4.59 -3.10 -9.11
C HIS A 110 5.14 -1.72 -8.77
N PHE A 111 5.68 -1.55 -7.54
CA PHE A 111 6.32 -0.29 -7.13
C PHE A 111 7.51 0.07 -8.01
N GLU A 112 8.33 -0.91 -8.39
CA GLU A 112 9.44 -0.68 -9.32
C GLU A 112 8.94 -0.18 -10.68
N SER A 113 7.86 -0.77 -11.21
CA SER A 113 7.27 -0.31 -12.47
C SER A 113 6.74 1.13 -12.38
N GLU A 114 6.14 1.51 -11.26
CA GLU A 114 5.62 2.87 -11.07
C GLU A 114 6.74 3.88 -10.92
N GLU A 115 7.77 3.54 -10.13
CA GLU A 115 8.95 4.38 -9.93
C GLU A 115 9.73 4.60 -11.22
N LEU A 116 9.79 3.61 -12.11
CA LEU A 116 10.51 3.70 -13.38
C LEU A 116 9.69 4.33 -14.51
N MET A 117 8.36 4.18 -14.50
CA MET A 117 7.52 4.56 -15.64
C MET A 117 6.52 5.67 -15.33
N VAL A 118 5.76 5.53 -14.24
CA VAL A 118 4.62 6.41 -13.94
C VAL A 118 5.11 7.70 -13.29
N ILE A 119 5.95 7.60 -12.25
CA ILE A 119 6.44 8.78 -11.52
C ILE A 119 7.18 9.73 -12.46
N PRO A 120 8.15 9.28 -13.29
CA PRO A 120 8.84 10.17 -14.23
C PRO A 120 7.89 10.81 -15.24
N LEU A 121 6.92 10.04 -15.75
CA LEU A 121 5.92 10.56 -16.69
C LEU A 121 5.02 11.62 -16.06
N ALA A 122 4.62 11.44 -14.79
CA ALA A 122 3.91 12.46 -14.04
C ALA A 122 4.75 13.73 -13.89
N GLU A 123 6.03 13.60 -13.58
CA GLU A 123 6.92 14.76 -13.46
C GLU A 123 7.18 15.48 -14.79
N GLU A 124 7.11 14.77 -15.92
CA GLU A 124 7.19 15.36 -17.26
C GLU A 124 5.89 16.08 -17.66
N MET A 125 4.74 15.50 -17.30
CA MET A 125 3.43 16.00 -17.73
C MET A 125 2.89 17.14 -16.85
N PHE A 126 3.07 17.06 -15.54
CA PHE A 126 2.55 18.07 -14.63
C PHE A 126 3.52 19.23 -14.43
N GLN A 127 2.98 20.44 -14.28
CA GLN A 127 3.76 21.56 -13.78
C GLN A 127 4.20 21.30 -12.34
N LEU A 128 5.40 21.76 -11.98
CA LEU A 128 5.96 21.60 -10.63
C LEU A 128 5.00 22.09 -9.54
N GLU A 129 4.37 23.26 -9.74
CA GLU A 129 3.41 23.84 -8.78
C GLU A 129 2.19 22.94 -8.55
N SER A 130 1.71 22.26 -9.60
CA SER A 130 0.62 21.29 -9.50
C SER A 130 1.01 20.10 -8.64
N LEU A 131 2.22 19.54 -8.87
CA LEU A 131 2.75 18.43 -8.09
C LEU A 131 2.93 18.79 -6.61
N GLU A 132 3.42 19.99 -6.33
CA GLU A 132 3.57 20.49 -4.95
C GLU A 132 2.22 20.74 -4.28
N THR A 133 1.26 21.31 -5.01
CA THR A 133 -0.10 21.57 -4.51
C THR A 133 -0.79 20.26 -4.11
N LEU A 134 -0.69 19.22 -4.95
CA LEU A 134 -1.21 17.88 -4.65
C LEU A 134 -0.50 17.26 -3.44
N GLY A 135 0.83 17.37 -3.36
CA GLY A 135 1.60 16.87 -2.21
C GLY A 135 1.17 17.53 -0.90
N GLN A 136 0.99 18.86 -0.89
CA GLN A 136 0.50 19.58 0.29
C GLN A 136 -0.94 19.21 0.65
N ALA A 137 -1.81 19.01 -0.35
CA ALA A 137 -3.18 18.58 -0.12
C ALA A 137 -3.23 17.18 0.55
N TRP A 138 -2.40 16.25 0.09
CA TRP A 138 -2.26 14.94 0.70
C TRP A 138 -1.77 15.04 2.14
N MET A 139 -0.71 15.82 2.39
CA MET A 139 -0.20 16.03 3.75
C MET A 139 -1.28 16.53 4.70
N ARG A 140 -2.02 17.59 4.33
CA ARG A 140 -3.08 18.16 5.18
C ARG A 140 -4.14 17.15 5.59
N ARG A 141 -4.48 16.20 4.71
CA ARG A 141 -5.45 15.12 5.00
C ARG A 141 -4.89 14.09 5.99
N HIS A 142 -3.58 13.83 5.95
CA HIS A 142 -2.93 12.76 6.73
C HIS A 142 -2.13 13.26 7.94
N THR A 143 -1.94 14.57 8.09
CA THR A 143 -1.42 15.20 9.32
C THR A 143 -2.52 15.57 10.32
N HIS A 144 -3.77 15.10 10.12
CA HIS A 144 -4.82 15.32 11.10
C HIS A 144 -4.62 14.37 12.31
N PRO A 145 -4.57 14.88 13.56
CA PRO A 145 -4.18 14.11 14.76
C PRO A 145 -5.11 12.94 15.16
N ALA A 146 -6.19 12.68 14.42
CA ALA A 146 -7.12 11.60 14.72
C ALA A 146 -6.50 10.20 14.51
N ALA A 147 -5.62 10.03 13.52
CA ALA A 147 -5.01 8.72 13.23
C ALA A 147 -4.04 8.25 14.33
N LEU A 148 -3.32 9.18 14.97
CA LEU A 148 -2.42 8.88 16.09
C LEU A 148 -3.18 8.58 17.39
N GLN A 149 -4.35 9.19 17.59
CA GLN A 149 -5.23 8.87 18.73
C GLN A 149 -5.79 7.44 18.63
N SER A 150 -6.11 6.96 17.42
CA SER A 150 -6.61 5.60 17.22
C SER A 150 -5.56 4.52 17.52
N VAL A 151 -4.30 4.73 17.13
CA VAL A 151 -3.21 3.78 17.45
C VAL A 151 -2.90 3.78 18.95
N ALA A 152 -2.88 4.96 19.59
CA ALA A 152 -2.69 5.06 21.03
C ALA A 152 -3.84 4.39 21.82
N ALA A 153 -5.08 4.50 21.35
CA ALA A 153 -6.25 3.85 21.95
C ALA A 153 -6.16 2.32 21.84
N ILE A 154 -5.77 1.77 20.68
CA ILE A 154 -5.61 0.32 20.47
C ILE A 154 -4.49 -0.24 21.36
N VAL A 155 -3.39 0.49 21.53
CA VAL A 155 -2.26 0.07 22.40
C VAL A 155 -2.62 0.17 23.89
N ALA A 156 -3.43 1.14 24.28
CA ALA A 156 -3.89 1.29 25.67
C ALA A 156 -4.84 0.16 26.08
N ASP A 157 -5.77 -0.24 25.22
CA ASP A 157 -6.73 -1.32 25.48
C ASP A 157 -6.05 -2.69 25.58
N SER A 158 -4.99 -2.90 24.79
CA SER A 158 -4.18 -4.13 24.80
C SER A 158 -3.40 -4.34 26.11
N ARG A 159 -3.06 -3.28 26.84
CA ARG A 159 -2.34 -3.36 28.12
C ARG A 159 -3.26 -3.66 29.30
N VAL A 160 -4.53 -3.29 29.21
CA VAL A 160 -5.55 -3.62 30.23
C VAL A 160 -5.92 -5.11 30.16
N ALA A 161 -5.94 -5.70 28.96
CA ALA A 161 -6.24 -7.12 28.78
C ALA A 161 -5.16 -8.08 29.30
N VAL A 162 -3.90 -7.63 29.42
CA VAL A 162 -2.77 -8.46 29.90
C VAL A 162 -2.60 -8.38 31.42
N ALA A 163 -3.08 -7.31 32.07
CA ALA A 163 -2.99 -7.14 33.52
C ALA A 163 -4.11 -7.85 34.31
N GLY A 164 -5.06 -8.50 33.62
CA GLY A 164 -6.25 -9.14 34.21
C GLY A 164 -6.29 -10.67 34.11
N ARG A 165 -5.15 -11.35 33.90
CA ARG A 165 -5.06 -12.82 33.95
C ARG A 165 -3.99 -13.28 34.92
#